data_AF-A0A7K0XHT8-F1
#
_entry.id   AF-A0A7K0XHT8-F1
#
_cell.length_a   1.000
_cell.length_b   1.000
_cell.length_c   1.000
_cell.angle_alpha   90.00
_cell.angle_beta   90.00
_cell.angle_gamma   90.00
#
_symmetry.space_group_name_H-M   'P 1'
#
loop_
_entity.id
_entity.type
_entity.pdbx_description
1 polymer ?
#
loop_
_entity_poly.entity_id
_entity_poly.type
_entity_poly.pdbx_seq_one_letter_code
_entity_poly.pdbx_strand_id
1 'polypeptide(L)'
;MFERFTDRARRVVVLAQEEARMLNHNYIGTEHILLGLIHEGEGVAAKALESLGISLEAVRQQVEEIIGQGQQAPSGHIPFTPRAKKVLELSLREALQLGHNYIGTEHILLGLIREGEGVAAQVLVKLGADLNRVRQQVIQLLSGYQGKEPVAAGGPAEGTPSTSLVLDQFGRNLTAAAREGKLDPVIGREKEIERVMQVLSRRTKNNPVLIGEPGVGKTAIVEGLAQNIVMGDVPETLKDKQ
;
A
#
# COMPACT_ATOMS: atom_id res chain seq x y z
N MET A 1 -3.15 17.19 9.55
CA MET A 1 -2.57 16.84 8.24
C MET A 1 -1.74 15.55 8.30
N PHE A 2 -0.87 15.36 9.31
CA PHE A 2 0.03 14.21 9.39
C PHE A 2 -0.49 12.96 10.12
N GLU A 3 -1.75 12.93 10.57
CA GLU A 3 -2.29 11.80 11.37
C GLU A 3 -2.27 10.45 10.63
N ARG A 4 -2.29 10.47 9.29
CA ARG A 4 -2.20 9.26 8.46
C ARG A 4 -0.77 8.86 8.10
N PHE A 5 0.24 9.64 8.49
CA PHE A 5 1.64 9.36 8.16
C PHE A 5 2.22 8.34 9.15
N THR A 6 2.90 7.35 8.61
CA THR A 6 3.75 6.43 9.41
C THR A 6 4.82 7.22 10.18
N ASP A 7 5.39 6.62 11.24
CA ASP A 7 6.47 7.26 11.99
C ASP A 7 7.67 7.60 11.08
N ARG A 8 8.02 6.70 10.15
CA ARG A 8 9.07 6.93 9.15
C ARG A 8 8.71 8.09 8.21
N ALA A 9 7.48 8.14 7.70
CA ALA A 9 7.03 9.24 6.85
C ALA A 9 7.00 10.59 7.58
N ARG A 10 6.68 10.62 8.88
CA ARG A 10 6.81 11.82 9.72
C ARG A 10 8.28 12.22 9.89
N ARG A 11 9.17 11.25 10.11
CA ARG A 11 10.61 11.47 10.23
C ARG A 11 11.20 12.09 8.96
N VAL A 12 10.79 11.63 7.77
CA VAL A 12 11.19 12.23 6.48
C VAL A 12 10.91 13.73 6.43
N VAL A 13 9.76 14.16 6.95
CA VAL A 13 9.39 15.59 6.96
C VAL A 13 10.29 16.40 7.89
N VAL A 14 10.66 15.85 9.04
CA VAL A 14 11.60 16.46 9.99
C VAL A 14 12.99 16.56 9.35
N LEU A 15 13.46 15.48 8.73
CA LEU A 15 14.75 15.45 8.01
C LEU A 15 14.77 16.43 6.85
N ALA A 16 13.67 16.58 6.11
CA ALA A 16 13.56 17.59 5.06
C ALA A 16 13.71 19.02 5.61
N GLN A 17 13.16 19.29 6.79
CA GLN A 17 13.32 20.57 7.47
C GLN A 17 14.76 20.80 7.94
N GLU A 18 15.45 19.76 8.41
CA GLU A 18 16.86 19.81 8.79
C GLU A 18 17.75 20.09 7.58
N GLU A 19 17.54 19.40 6.45
CA GLU A 19 18.26 19.64 5.20
C GLU A 19 18.04 21.06 4.67
N ALA A 20 16.81 21.59 4.78
CA ALA A 20 16.54 22.99 4.44
C ALA A 20 17.32 23.98 5.32
N ARG A 21 17.48 23.69 6.62
CA ARG A 21 18.31 24.51 7.51
C ARG A 21 19.79 24.40 7.18
N MET A 22 20.29 23.20 6.90
CA MET A 22 21.69 22.98 6.56
C MET A 22 22.07 23.72 5.26
N LEU A 23 21.16 23.78 4.30
CA LEU A 23 21.36 24.52 3.05
C LEU A 23 21.01 26.02 3.15
N ASN A 24 20.67 26.52 4.35
CA ASN A 24 20.22 27.89 4.60
C ASN A 24 19.00 28.33 3.75
N HIS A 25 18.13 27.39 3.38
CA HIS A 25 16.91 27.66 2.62
C HIS A 25 15.76 28.04 3.54
N ASN A 26 15.11 29.17 3.26
CA ASN A 26 13.97 29.70 4.03
C ASN A 26 12.62 29.06 3.65
N TYR A 27 12.63 27.94 2.93
CA TYR A 27 11.46 27.15 2.57
C TYR A 27 11.80 25.65 2.52
N ILE A 28 10.78 24.81 2.66
CA ILE A 28 10.90 23.36 2.41
C ILE A 28 10.31 23.08 1.03
N GLY A 29 11.18 22.78 0.08
CA GLY A 29 10.82 22.42 -1.30
C GLY A 29 10.82 20.91 -1.55
N THR A 30 10.63 20.53 -2.81
CA THR A 30 10.56 19.12 -3.24
C THR A 30 11.90 18.41 -3.03
N GLU A 31 13.00 19.11 -3.27
CA GLU A 31 14.38 18.68 -3.12
C GLU A 31 14.74 18.35 -1.67
N HIS A 32 14.20 19.11 -0.73
CA HIS A 32 14.36 18.83 0.69
C HIS A 32 13.60 17.57 1.11
N ILE A 33 12.40 17.35 0.56
CA ILE A 33 11.65 16.11 0.78
C ILE A 33 12.43 14.91 0.21
N LEU A 34 13.02 15.05 -0.98
CA LEU A 34 13.86 14.03 -1.59
C LEU A 34 15.08 13.70 -0.71
N LEU A 35 15.80 14.72 -0.23
CA LEU A 35 16.92 14.55 0.69
C LEU A 35 16.45 13.84 1.98
N GLY A 36 15.32 14.27 2.56
CA GLY A 36 14.74 13.65 3.75
C GLY A 36 14.36 12.17 3.55
N LEU A 37 13.90 11.78 2.36
CA LEU A 37 13.59 10.38 2.03
C LEU A 37 14.85 9.51 2.01
N ILE A 38 15.94 10.02 1.43
CA ILE A 38 17.20 9.28 1.35
C ILE A 38 17.88 9.23 2.72
N HIS A 39 17.85 10.35 3.46
CA HIS A 39 18.44 10.46 4.80
C HIS A 39 17.77 9.52 5.80
N GLU A 40 16.47 9.23 5.65
CA GLU A 40 15.78 8.26 6.52
C GLU A 40 16.38 6.84 6.42
N GLY A 41 16.91 6.46 5.24
CA GLY A 41 17.80 5.32 5.03
C GLY A 41 17.15 3.92 5.03
N GLU A 42 16.14 3.69 5.88
CA GLU A 42 15.57 2.35 6.07
C GLU A 42 14.29 2.08 5.25
N GLY A 43 13.61 3.14 4.86
CA GLY A 43 12.33 3.13 4.16
C GLY A 43 12.42 2.56 2.75
N VAL A 44 11.26 2.18 2.21
CA VAL A 44 11.13 1.64 0.85
C VAL A 44 11.62 2.66 -0.18
N ALA A 45 11.36 3.95 0.04
CA ALA A 45 11.85 5.02 -0.83
C ALA A 45 13.38 5.12 -0.84
N ALA A 46 14.02 5.09 0.33
CA ALA A 46 15.48 5.13 0.44
C ALA A 46 16.12 3.96 -0.31
N LYS A 47 15.63 2.74 -0.06
CA LYS A 47 16.10 1.51 -0.74
C LYS A 47 15.87 1.55 -2.26
N ALA A 48 14.75 2.11 -2.71
CA ALA A 48 14.48 2.26 -4.14
C ALA A 48 15.52 3.16 -4.81
N LEU A 49 15.82 4.31 -4.20
CA LEU A 49 16.80 5.27 -4.71
C LEU A 49 18.23 4.70 -4.65
N GLU A 50 18.58 4.04 -3.55
CA GLU A 50 19.88 3.36 -3.38
C GLU A 50 20.10 2.28 -4.44
N SER A 51 19.07 1.47 -4.76
CA SER A 51 19.16 0.44 -5.80
C SER A 51 19.37 1.01 -7.21
N LEU A 52 19.09 2.30 -7.41
CA LEU A 52 19.33 3.03 -8.65
C LEU A 52 20.67 3.80 -8.63
N GLY A 53 21.48 3.62 -7.58
CA GLY A 53 22.77 4.28 -7.43
C GLY A 53 22.67 5.75 -7.00
N ILE A 54 21.52 6.20 -6.50
CA ILE A 54 21.31 7.57 -6.06
C ILE A 54 21.69 7.67 -4.58
N SER A 55 22.83 8.28 -4.28
CA SER A 55 23.31 8.51 -2.92
C SER A 55 22.86 9.87 -2.37
N LEU A 56 22.80 9.99 -1.04
CA LEU A 56 22.48 11.24 -0.36
C LEU A 56 23.44 12.37 -0.75
N GLU A 57 24.73 12.06 -0.83
CA GLU A 57 25.79 13.01 -1.18
C GLU A 57 25.62 13.53 -2.61
N ALA A 58 25.33 12.65 -3.56
CA ALA A 58 25.11 13.02 -4.96
C ALA A 58 23.87 13.93 -5.12
N VAL A 59 22.78 13.62 -4.42
CA VAL A 59 21.58 14.48 -4.42
C VAL A 59 21.88 15.82 -3.78
N ARG A 60 22.58 15.87 -2.64
CA ARG A 60 22.91 17.12 -1.96
C ARG A 60 23.77 18.03 -2.85
N GLN A 61 24.81 17.48 -3.47
CA GLN A 61 25.66 18.21 -4.40
C GLN A 61 24.85 18.76 -5.59
N GLN A 62 23.94 17.95 -6.14
CA GLN A 62 23.13 18.38 -7.26
C GLN A 62 22.11 19.48 -6.89
N VAL A 63 21.58 19.44 -5.67
CA VAL A 63 20.69 20.49 -5.13
C VAL A 63 21.47 21.80 -4.94
N GLU A 64 22.67 21.75 -4.36
CA GLU A 64 23.54 22.91 -4.21
C GLU A 64 23.93 23.53 -5.55
N GLU A 65 24.15 22.72 -6.59
CA GLU A 65 24.44 23.23 -7.93
C GLU A 65 23.25 23.95 -8.59
N ILE A 66 22.01 23.49 -8.33
CA ILE A 66 20.80 24.06 -8.95
C ILE A 66 20.31 25.30 -8.20
N ILE A 67 20.27 25.25 -6.87
CA ILE A 67 19.68 26.30 -6.04
C ILE A 67 20.76 27.20 -5.40
N GLY A 68 21.96 26.68 -5.16
CA GLY A 68 22.98 27.30 -4.32
C GLY A 68 22.75 27.03 -2.83
N GLN A 69 23.62 27.61 -2.00
CA GLN A 69 23.38 27.72 -0.56
C GLN A 69 22.76 29.09 -0.25
N GLY A 70 21.83 29.13 0.70
CA GLY A 70 21.28 30.38 1.20
C GLY A 70 22.28 31.21 2.00
N GLN A 71 22.01 32.50 2.14
CA GLN A 71 22.92 33.46 2.79
C GLN A 71 22.91 33.36 4.33
N GLN A 72 21.77 33.00 4.92
CA GLN A 72 21.60 32.92 6.38
C GLN A 72 20.66 31.78 6.75
N ALA A 73 21.00 31.08 7.83
CA ALA A 73 20.15 30.04 8.38
C ALA A 73 18.79 30.63 8.79
N PRO A 74 17.67 30.00 8.40
CA PRO A 74 16.34 30.48 8.77
C PRO A 74 16.14 30.41 10.29
N SER A 75 15.64 31.49 10.88
CA SER A 75 15.18 31.49 12.26
C SER A 75 13.68 31.16 12.32
N GLY A 76 13.30 30.24 13.22
CA GLY A 76 11.91 29.88 13.45
C GLY A 76 11.31 28.86 12.48
N HIS A 77 10.04 29.06 12.11
CA HIS A 77 9.23 28.14 11.32
C HIS A 77 9.51 28.29 9.82
N ILE A 78 9.86 27.18 9.16
CA ILE A 78 10.16 27.13 7.72
C ILE A 78 8.93 26.58 6.97
N PRO A 79 8.28 27.37 6.11
CA PRO A 79 7.08 26.93 5.40
C PRO A 79 7.40 26.00 4.22
N PHE A 80 6.46 25.11 3.89
CA PHE A 80 6.50 24.35 2.64
C PHE A 80 6.16 25.21 1.43
N THR A 81 6.85 24.98 0.31
CA THR A 81 6.48 25.54 -0.99
C THR A 81 5.14 24.98 -1.48
N PRO A 82 4.42 25.66 -2.39
CA PRO A 82 3.20 25.12 -2.99
C PRO A 82 3.40 23.75 -3.65
N ARG A 83 4.53 23.55 -4.34
CA ARG A 83 4.89 22.26 -4.95
C ARG A 83 5.14 21.18 -3.90
N ALA A 84 5.84 21.49 -2.81
CA ALA A 84 6.05 20.55 -1.71
C ALA A 84 4.74 20.14 -1.02
N LYS A 85 3.82 21.10 -0.80
CA LYS A 85 2.45 20.77 -0.32
C LYS A 85 1.73 19.87 -1.31
N LYS A 86 1.88 20.13 -2.62
CA LYS A 86 1.27 19.30 -3.66
C LYS A 86 1.78 17.87 -3.65
N VAL A 87 3.08 17.67 -3.43
CA VAL A 87 3.69 16.33 -3.27
C VAL A 87 3.05 15.57 -2.11
N LEU A 88 2.82 16.21 -0.96
CA LEU A 88 2.17 15.57 0.19
C LEU A 88 0.68 15.25 -0.07
N GLU A 89 -0.01 16.06 -0.88
CA GLU A 89 -1.37 15.71 -1.32
C GLU A 89 -1.37 14.55 -2.31
N LEU A 90 -0.40 14.50 -3.22
CA LEU A 90 -0.25 13.43 -4.20
C LEU A 90 0.14 12.12 -3.53
N SER A 91 0.96 12.14 -2.47
CA SER A 91 1.31 10.94 -1.71
C SER A 91 0.09 10.29 -1.06
N LEU A 92 -0.86 11.07 -0.55
CA LEU A 92 -2.14 10.55 -0.10
C LEU A 92 -2.91 9.86 -1.24
N ARG A 93 -2.90 10.42 -2.44
CA ARG A 93 -3.57 9.80 -3.60
C ARG A 93 -2.88 8.50 -4.03
N GLU A 94 -1.55 8.47 -4.04
CA GLU A 94 -0.80 7.23 -4.34
C GLU A 94 -1.08 6.15 -3.30
N ALA A 95 -1.10 6.50 -2.01
CA ALA A 95 -1.47 5.58 -0.93
C ALA A 95 -2.86 4.97 -1.15
N LEU A 96 -3.86 5.82 -1.42
CA LEU A 96 -5.23 5.36 -1.67
C LEU A 96 -5.34 4.51 -2.95
N GLN A 97 -4.58 4.84 -4.01
CA GLN A 97 -4.54 4.06 -5.24
C GLN A 97 -3.91 2.67 -5.04
N LEU A 98 -2.97 2.55 -4.11
CA LEU A 98 -2.37 1.28 -3.70
C LEU A 98 -3.17 0.55 -2.61
N GLY A 99 -4.31 1.10 -2.19
CA GLY A 99 -5.15 0.52 -1.13
C GLY A 99 -4.58 0.71 0.28
N HIS A 100 -3.57 1.53 0.48
CA HIS A 100 -2.97 1.77 1.78
C HIS A 100 -3.75 2.86 2.56
N ASN A 101 -4.17 2.55 3.79
CA ASN A 101 -4.86 3.49 4.68
C ASN A 101 -3.90 4.46 5.42
N TYR A 102 -2.61 4.35 5.16
CA TYR A 102 -1.53 5.15 5.74
C TYR A 102 -0.63 5.71 4.63
N ILE A 103 0.16 6.73 4.98
CA ILE A 103 1.16 7.33 4.10
C ILE A 103 2.55 6.91 4.60
N GLY A 104 3.22 6.07 3.80
CA GLY A 104 4.61 5.65 4.01
C GLY A 104 5.59 6.44 3.15
N THR A 105 6.87 6.07 3.25
CA THR A 105 7.98 6.70 2.52
C THR A 105 7.83 6.55 1.01
N GLU A 106 7.39 5.38 0.56
CA GLU A 106 7.08 4.99 -0.81
C GLU A 106 6.05 5.94 -1.44
N HIS A 107 5.00 6.29 -0.71
CA HIS A 107 3.94 7.15 -1.21
C HIS A 107 4.45 8.58 -1.41
N ILE A 108 5.31 9.05 -0.52
CA ILE A 108 5.94 10.38 -0.64
C ILE A 108 6.83 10.42 -1.89
N LEU A 109 7.64 9.37 -2.12
CA LEU A 109 8.47 9.28 -3.33
C LEU A 109 7.63 9.20 -4.61
N LEU A 110 6.56 8.40 -4.61
CA LEU A 110 5.61 8.34 -5.73
C LEU A 110 4.92 9.69 -5.97
N GLY A 111 4.59 10.43 -4.89
CA GLY A 111 4.05 11.78 -4.96
C GLY A 111 5.03 12.78 -5.60
N LEU A 112 6.33 12.69 -5.29
CA LEU A 112 7.39 13.49 -5.92
C LEU A 112 7.48 13.21 -7.42
N ILE A 113 7.51 11.94 -7.79
CA ILE A 113 7.58 11.50 -9.20
C ILE A 113 6.36 11.99 -9.99
N ARG A 114 5.17 11.93 -9.38
CA ARG A 114 3.92 12.35 -10.02
C ARG A 114 3.81 13.87 -10.17
N GLU A 115 4.44 14.64 -9.29
CA GLU A 115 4.51 16.09 -9.43
C GLU A 115 5.43 16.48 -10.61
N GLY A 116 6.58 15.82 -10.75
CA GLY A 116 7.40 15.75 -11.97
C GLY A 116 8.09 17.04 -12.45
N GLU A 117 7.73 18.20 -11.91
CA GLU A 117 8.21 19.51 -12.36
C GLU A 117 9.11 20.23 -11.34
N GLY A 118 9.10 19.77 -10.08
CA GLY A 118 9.89 20.33 -8.99
C GLY A 118 11.38 20.04 -9.12
N VAL A 119 12.18 20.70 -8.27
CA VAL A 119 13.63 20.55 -8.26
C VAL A 119 14.04 19.09 -7.97
N ALA A 120 13.28 18.36 -7.14
CA ALA A 120 13.54 16.94 -6.92
C ALA A 120 13.54 16.11 -8.22
N ALA A 121 12.57 16.36 -9.10
CA ALA A 121 12.49 15.66 -10.37
C ALA A 121 13.69 16.01 -11.28
N GLN A 122 14.07 17.29 -11.32
CA GLN A 122 15.24 17.75 -12.07
C GLN A 122 16.54 17.12 -11.55
N VAL A 123 16.70 17.03 -10.22
CA VAL A 123 17.87 16.39 -9.59
C VAL A 123 17.93 14.90 -9.95
N LEU A 124 16.81 14.17 -9.84
CA LEU A 124 16.76 12.76 -10.22
C LEU A 124 17.14 12.55 -11.69
N VAL A 125 16.60 13.38 -12.59
CA VAL A 125 16.90 13.31 -14.02
C VAL A 125 18.38 13.62 -14.31
N LYS A 126 18.97 14.63 -13.65
CA LYS A 126 20.40 14.95 -13.79
C LYS A 126 21.32 13.82 -13.30
N LEU A 127 20.92 13.11 -12.25
CA LEU A 127 21.61 11.91 -11.75
C LEU A 127 21.37 10.66 -12.61
N GLY A 128 20.71 10.81 -13.77
CA GLY A 128 20.48 9.74 -14.74
C GLY A 128 19.29 8.84 -14.41
N ALA A 129 18.43 9.23 -13.47
CA ALA A 129 17.25 8.45 -13.11
C ALA A 129 16.05 8.82 -13.98
N ASP A 130 15.50 7.82 -14.68
CA ASP A 130 14.19 7.93 -15.30
C ASP A 130 13.10 7.82 -14.24
N LEU A 131 12.25 8.84 -14.12
CA LEU A 131 11.15 8.90 -13.16
C LEU A 131 10.21 7.68 -13.25
N ASN A 132 9.96 7.16 -14.45
CA ASN A 132 9.16 5.94 -14.64
C ASN A 132 9.86 4.72 -14.05
N ARG A 133 11.19 4.63 -14.22
CA ARG A 133 11.99 3.54 -13.66
C ARG A 133 12.03 3.61 -12.14
N VAL A 134 12.14 4.81 -11.55
CA VAL A 134 12.04 4.99 -10.09
C VAL A 134 10.69 4.50 -9.58
N ARG A 135 9.60 4.87 -10.27
CA ARG A 135 8.25 4.40 -9.92
C ARG A 135 8.13 2.88 -9.98
N GLN A 136 8.62 2.26 -11.05
CA GLN A 136 8.63 0.80 -11.19
C GLN A 136 9.42 0.12 -10.08
N GLN A 137 10.58 0.67 -9.72
CA GLN A 137 11.42 0.14 -8.64
C GLN A 137 10.71 0.17 -7.28
N VAL A 138 10.01 1.27 -6.97
CA VAL A 138 9.21 1.39 -5.75
C VAL A 138 8.09 0.35 -5.73
N ILE A 139 7.34 0.20 -6.82
CA ILE A 139 6.26 -0.80 -6.93
C ILE A 139 6.81 -2.22 -6.78
N GLN A 140 7.94 -2.52 -7.42
CA GLN A 140 8.58 -3.84 -7.32
C GLN A 140 9.02 -4.15 -5.89
N LEU A 141 9.62 -3.16 -5.18
CA LEU A 141 9.99 -3.33 -3.78
C LEU A 141 8.76 -3.51 -2.90
N LEU A 142 7.65 -2.81 -3.15
CA LEU A 142 6.41 -3.03 -2.41
C LEU A 142 5.84 -4.43 -2.62
N SER A 143 5.82 -4.93 -3.85
CA SER A 143 5.40 -6.30 -4.17
C SER A 143 6.35 -7.35 -3.57
N GLY A 144 7.65 -7.07 -3.49
CA GLY A 144 8.64 -7.94 -2.86
C GLY A 144 8.60 -7.90 -1.31
N TYR A 145 8.21 -6.76 -0.73
CA TYR A 145 8.07 -6.59 0.73
C TYR A 145 6.75 -7.13 1.28
N GLN A 146 5.73 -7.36 0.46
CA GLN A 146 4.53 -8.11 0.87
C GLN A 146 4.83 -9.55 1.33
N GLY A 147 6.07 -10.06 1.15
CA GLY A 147 6.55 -11.33 1.73
C GLY A 147 7.45 -11.20 2.97
N LYS A 148 7.76 -9.99 3.47
CA LYS A 148 8.62 -9.75 4.63
C LYS A 148 8.16 -8.53 5.44
N GLU A 149 6.99 -8.62 6.05
CA GLU A 149 6.76 -7.99 7.35
C GLU A 149 6.48 -9.10 8.38
N PRO A 150 7.11 -9.07 9.57
CA PRO A 150 6.96 -10.12 10.56
C PRO A 150 5.63 -9.92 11.28
N VAL A 151 4.58 -10.58 10.79
CA VAL A 151 3.46 -10.95 11.67
C VAL A 151 3.95 -12.18 12.43
N ALA A 152 4.21 -12.00 13.71
CA ALA A 152 4.60 -13.09 14.60
C ALA A 152 3.52 -14.20 14.58
N ALA A 153 4.01 -15.44 14.59
CA ALA A 153 3.33 -16.72 14.81
C ALA A 153 2.68 -17.44 13.60
N GLY A 154 3.44 -18.39 13.04
CA GLY A 154 2.97 -19.78 12.88
C GLY A 154 2.79 -20.36 11.47
N GLY A 155 3.76 -21.18 11.03
CA GLY A 155 3.55 -22.31 10.10
C GLY A 155 4.04 -22.15 8.65
N PRO A 156 4.78 -23.13 8.07
CA PRO A 156 5.27 -23.08 6.69
C PRO A 156 4.21 -23.49 5.65
N ALA A 157 4.45 -23.05 4.42
CA ALA A 157 3.57 -22.97 3.27
C ALA A 157 3.19 -24.30 2.60
N GLU A 158 2.10 -24.30 1.82
CA GLU A 158 2.06 -24.75 0.42
C GLU A 158 0.71 -24.43 -0.27
N GLY A 159 0.77 -23.89 -1.50
CA GLY A 159 -0.38 -23.79 -2.42
C GLY A 159 -0.63 -22.42 -3.08
N THR A 160 0.11 -22.11 -4.14
CA THR A 160 -0.10 -21.00 -5.10
C THR A 160 -1.35 -21.22 -5.99
N PRO A 161 -1.78 -20.23 -6.82
CA PRO A 161 -1.87 -18.78 -6.61
C PRO A 161 -3.24 -18.21 -7.08
N SER A 162 -3.39 -16.89 -6.99
CA SER A 162 -4.26 -16.06 -7.86
C SER A 162 -5.77 -15.99 -7.59
N THR A 163 -6.17 -15.43 -6.43
CA THR A 163 -7.44 -14.67 -6.37
C THR A 163 -7.34 -13.46 -5.44
N SER A 164 -6.54 -12.49 -5.89
CA SER A 164 -6.57 -11.06 -5.57
C SER A 164 -6.36 -10.61 -4.12
N LEU A 165 -5.24 -9.92 -3.92
CA LEU A 165 -4.94 -9.03 -2.79
C LEU A 165 -6.05 -8.01 -2.48
N VAL A 166 -6.96 -7.77 -3.43
CA VAL A 166 -8.14 -6.89 -3.28
C VAL A 166 -9.28 -7.60 -2.54
N LEU A 167 -9.51 -8.90 -2.78
CA LEU A 167 -10.56 -9.67 -2.09
C LEU A 167 -10.22 -9.89 -0.62
N ASP A 168 -8.94 -10.07 -0.28
CA ASP A 168 -8.49 -10.18 1.12
C ASP A 168 -8.62 -8.85 1.87
N GLN A 169 -8.57 -7.72 1.17
CA GLN A 169 -8.68 -6.39 1.79
C GLN A 169 -10.13 -6.02 2.16
N PHE A 170 -11.12 -6.45 1.37
CA PHE A 170 -12.53 -6.05 1.54
C PHE A 170 -13.49 -7.21 1.83
N GLY A 171 -13.00 -8.45 1.72
CA GLY A 171 -13.77 -9.67 1.92
C GLY A 171 -13.22 -10.49 3.08
N ARG A 172 -14.08 -11.34 3.64
CA ARG A 172 -13.67 -12.37 4.60
C ARG A 172 -13.77 -13.73 3.92
N ASN A 173 -12.67 -14.47 3.90
CA ASN A 173 -12.67 -15.83 3.37
C ASN A 173 -13.34 -16.79 4.38
N LEU A 174 -14.62 -17.13 4.12
CA LEU A 174 -15.40 -18.01 4.98
C LEU A 174 -14.94 -19.47 4.88
N THR A 175 -14.41 -19.91 3.72
CA THR A 175 -13.86 -21.26 3.53
C THR A 175 -12.61 -21.48 4.38
N ALA A 176 -11.74 -20.47 4.51
CA ALA A 176 -10.60 -20.48 5.42
C ALA A 176 -11.07 -20.52 6.89
N ALA A 177 -12.04 -19.68 7.27
CA ALA A 177 -12.60 -19.66 8.62
C ALA A 177 -13.27 -21.00 9.01
N ALA A 178 -13.91 -21.68 8.04
CA ALA A 178 -14.47 -23.01 8.22
C ALA A 178 -13.38 -24.07 8.47
N ARG A 179 -12.27 -24.05 7.71
CA ARG A 179 -11.11 -24.96 7.93
C ARG A 179 -10.49 -24.78 9.31
N GLU A 180 -10.45 -23.55 9.80
CA GLU A 180 -9.92 -23.21 11.13
C GLU A 180 -10.93 -23.49 12.27
N GLY A 181 -12.15 -23.95 11.97
CA GLY A 181 -13.19 -24.22 12.97
C GLY A 181 -13.73 -22.98 13.67
N LYS A 182 -13.59 -21.80 13.06
CA LYS A 182 -14.00 -20.50 13.64
C LYS A 182 -15.43 -20.09 13.30
N LEU A 183 -16.15 -20.89 12.51
CA LEU A 183 -17.55 -20.63 12.17
C LEU A 183 -18.49 -21.38 13.11
N ASP A 184 -19.56 -20.71 13.52
CA ASP A 184 -20.62 -21.34 14.32
C ASP A 184 -21.36 -22.41 13.49
N PRO A 185 -21.84 -23.49 14.13
CA PRO A 185 -22.62 -24.50 13.43
C PRO A 185 -23.97 -23.94 12.96
N VAL A 186 -24.31 -24.18 11.70
CA VAL A 186 -25.57 -23.72 11.11
C VAL A 186 -26.66 -24.76 11.36
N ILE A 187 -27.77 -24.34 11.98
CA ILE A 187 -28.89 -25.23 12.36
C ILE A 187 -30.10 -24.96 11.45
N GLY A 188 -30.63 -26.00 10.79
CA GLY A 188 -31.97 -25.98 10.18
C GLY A 188 -32.10 -25.22 8.85
N ARG A 189 -30.97 -24.94 8.17
CA ARG A 189 -30.91 -24.21 6.87
C ARG A 189 -30.50 -25.12 5.71
N GLU A 190 -30.68 -26.42 5.84
CA GLU A 190 -30.16 -27.40 4.88
C GLU A 190 -30.75 -27.21 3.48
N LYS A 191 -32.06 -26.94 3.39
CA LYS A 191 -32.77 -26.74 2.11
C LYS A 191 -32.30 -25.49 1.37
N GLU A 192 -32.04 -24.41 2.09
CA GLU A 192 -31.54 -23.16 1.50
C GLU A 192 -30.11 -23.32 1.00
N ILE A 193 -29.24 -23.98 1.76
CA ILE A 193 -27.85 -24.25 1.36
C ILE A 193 -27.83 -25.15 0.11
N GLU A 194 -28.64 -26.21 0.08
CA GLU A 194 -28.78 -27.09 -1.08
C GLU A 194 -29.24 -26.32 -2.32
N ARG A 195 -30.21 -25.41 -2.16
CA ARG A 195 -30.69 -24.57 -3.26
C ARG A 195 -29.61 -23.63 -3.80
N VAL A 196 -28.76 -23.09 -2.92
CA VAL A 196 -27.60 -22.25 -3.32
C VAL A 196 -26.59 -23.07 -4.11
N MET A 197 -26.23 -24.27 -3.64
CA MET A 197 -25.32 -25.19 -4.35
C MET A 197 -25.84 -25.53 -5.76
N GLN A 198 -27.14 -25.80 -5.88
CA GLN A 198 -27.78 -26.10 -7.16
C GLN A 198 -27.70 -24.93 -8.15
N VAL A 199 -27.81 -23.69 -7.67
CA VAL A 199 -27.70 -22.49 -8.52
C VAL A 199 -26.26 -22.25 -8.94
N LEU A 200 -25.31 -22.34 -8.01
CA LEU A 200 -23.87 -22.14 -8.28
C LEU A 200 -23.30 -23.18 -9.27
N SER A 201 -23.88 -24.38 -9.30
CA SER A 201 -23.46 -25.47 -10.21
C SER A 201 -23.99 -25.33 -11.65
N ARG A 202 -24.80 -24.32 -11.94
CA ARG A 202 -25.34 -24.11 -13.31
C ARG A 202 -24.28 -23.52 -14.23
N ARG A 203 -24.34 -23.87 -15.52
CA ARG A 203 -23.49 -23.28 -16.56
C ARG A 203 -23.83 -21.82 -16.89
N THR A 204 -25.08 -21.41 -16.67
CA THR A 204 -25.57 -20.04 -16.91
C THR A 204 -26.48 -19.61 -15.76
N LYS A 205 -26.46 -18.32 -15.41
CA LYS A 205 -27.23 -17.76 -14.27
C LYS A 205 -26.85 -18.43 -12.94
N ASN A 206 -25.54 -18.51 -12.69
CA ASN A 206 -24.95 -19.17 -11.54
C ASN A 206 -24.77 -18.25 -10.32
N ASN A 207 -25.36 -17.05 -10.33
CA ASN A 207 -25.25 -16.09 -9.23
C ASN A 207 -26.52 -16.16 -8.37
N PRO A 208 -26.51 -16.85 -7.21
CA PRO A 208 -27.66 -16.93 -6.32
C PRO A 208 -27.93 -15.57 -5.66
N VAL A 209 -29.22 -15.24 -5.46
CA VAL A 209 -29.65 -14.04 -4.73
C VAL A 209 -30.53 -14.48 -3.56
N LEU A 210 -30.08 -14.20 -2.33
CA LEU A 210 -30.80 -14.53 -1.11
C LEU A 210 -31.77 -13.40 -0.74
N ILE A 211 -33.06 -13.69 -0.71
CA ILE A 211 -34.14 -12.73 -0.39
C ILE A 211 -34.79 -13.14 0.92
N GLY A 212 -35.09 -12.16 1.78
CA GLY A 212 -35.73 -12.39 3.08
C GLY A 212 -35.71 -11.13 3.95
N GLU A 213 -36.40 -11.16 5.08
CA GLU A 213 -36.41 -10.06 6.05
C GLU A 213 -35.01 -9.81 6.66
N PRO A 214 -34.70 -8.60 7.14
CA PRO A 214 -33.47 -8.33 7.89
C PRO A 214 -33.39 -9.22 9.15
N GLY A 215 -32.21 -9.75 9.47
CA GLY A 215 -31.98 -10.52 10.70
C GLY A 215 -32.33 -12.01 10.63
N VAL A 216 -32.90 -12.52 9.53
CA VAL A 216 -33.27 -13.96 9.40
C VAL A 216 -32.07 -14.92 9.25
N GLY A 217 -30.83 -14.42 9.31
CA GLY A 217 -29.63 -15.25 9.19
C GLY A 217 -29.23 -15.58 7.75
N LYS A 218 -29.42 -14.65 6.80
CA LYS A 218 -28.95 -14.82 5.40
C LYS A 218 -27.45 -15.12 5.31
N THR A 219 -26.65 -14.55 6.22
CA THR A 219 -25.21 -14.81 6.35
C THR A 219 -24.92 -16.26 6.74
N ALA A 220 -25.73 -16.86 7.62
CA ALA A 220 -25.53 -18.23 8.09
C ALA A 220 -25.66 -19.26 6.95
N ILE A 221 -26.47 -18.97 5.92
CA ILE A 221 -26.56 -19.83 4.73
C ILE A 221 -25.21 -19.87 3.98
N VAL A 222 -24.50 -18.75 3.93
CA VAL A 222 -23.19 -18.66 3.26
C VAL A 222 -22.09 -19.34 4.11
N GLU A 223 -22.16 -19.19 5.43
CA GLU A 223 -21.24 -19.87 6.37
C GLU A 223 -21.42 -21.39 6.33
N GLY A 224 -22.66 -21.88 6.25
CA GLY A 224 -22.96 -23.30 6.09
C GLY A 224 -22.50 -23.86 4.75
N LEU A 225 -22.60 -23.08 3.67
CA LEU A 225 -22.02 -23.45 2.38
C LEU A 225 -20.49 -23.59 2.47
N ALA A 226 -19.81 -22.68 3.18
CA ALA A 226 -18.36 -22.76 3.38
C ALA A 226 -17.95 -24.01 4.17
N GLN A 227 -18.73 -24.38 5.21
CA GLN A 227 -18.53 -25.63 5.95
C GLN A 227 -18.66 -26.86 5.02
N ASN A 228 -19.70 -26.91 4.18
CA ASN A 228 -19.89 -28.03 3.24
C ASN A 228 -18.76 -28.13 2.20
N ILE A 229 -18.26 -27.01 1.69
CA ILE A 229 -17.12 -26.99 0.75
C ILE A 229 -15.88 -27.61 1.40
N VAL A 230 -15.62 -27.29 2.68
CA VAL A 230 -14.47 -27.81 3.43
C VAL A 230 -14.62 -29.29 3.77
N MET A 231 -15.83 -29.73 4.13
CA MET A 231 -16.13 -31.14 4.42
C MET A 231 -16.15 -32.02 3.15
N GLY A 232 -16.22 -31.41 1.97
CA GLY A 232 -16.33 -32.12 0.69
C GLY A 232 -17.75 -32.53 0.33
N ASP A 233 -18.75 -32.08 1.09
CA ASP A 233 -20.18 -32.32 0.88
C ASP A 233 -20.77 -31.35 -0.16
N VAL A 234 -20.08 -31.21 -1.30
CA VAL A 234 -20.47 -30.39 -2.44
C VAL A 234 -20.24 -31.12 -3.77
N PRO A 235 -21.00 -30.80 -4.83
CA PRO A 235 -20.74 -31.32 -6.17
C PRO A 235 -19.31 -31.02 -6.64
N GLU A 236 -18.74 -31.88 -7.49
CA GLU A 236 -17.36 -31.72 -7.98
C GLU A 236 -17.08 -30.36 -8.63
N THR A 237 -18.10 -29.73 -9.23
CA THR A 237 -18.02 -28.39 -9.82
C THR A 237 -17.74 -27.26 -8.82
N LEU A 238 -17.94 -27.53 -7.54
CA LEU A 238 -17.76 -26.58 -6.43
C LEU A 238 -16.65 -27.00 -5.46
N LYS A 239 -16.01 -28.16 -5.67
CA LYS A 239 -14.82 -28.55 -4.89
C LYS A 239 -13.69 -27.56 -5.15
N ASP A 240 -12.92 -27.27 -4.10
CA ASP A 240 -11.76 -26.37 -4.11
C ASP A 240 -12.01 -24.90 -4.49
N LYS A 241 -13.28 -24.46 -4.53
CA LYS A 241 -13.63 -23.05 -4.72
C LYS A 241 -13.55 -22.27 -3.41
N GLN A 242 -13.11 -21.01 -3.52
CA GLN A 242 -12.95 -20.06 -2.42
C GLN A 242 -13.94 -18.90 -2.54
#